data_AF-A0A928ZTZ3-F1
#
_entry.id   AF-A0A928ZTZ3-F1
#
_cell.length_a   1.000
_cell.length_b   1.000
_cell.length_c   1.000
_cell.angle_alpha   90.00
_cell.angle_beta   90.00
_cell.angle_gamma   90.00
#
_symmetry.space_group_name_H-M   'P 1'
#
loop_
_entity.id
_entity.type
_entity.pdbx_description
1 polymer ?
#
loop_
_entity_poly.entity_id
_entity_poly.type
_entity_poly.pdbx_seq_one_letter_code
_entity_poly.pdbx_strand_id
1 'polypeptide(L)'
;MKFPHFHFHLPHIFHPHQAKAMPETTMFHHKPEPLPPWKGGFAESNDAFLYPHPDLSSLRILDNMANVRRITRQQQIFWPEFSWETEPNNPDSRCFQRFAHDISSIGYDDTGRIWSIICPQQGACLHDLACFNVEVTVTGQRGWVNEEDPKKNNLAADMSVEGKVWFSPSSLEKSWVRPILHLFNRHGLPFPFNKENAIQIRTHKVCEPNQPIFPVLHGLSPRFEAPDFARHPQAWANAHIDVEIGHIISMNNHAVDEFNSKIIDLFNRSTGNMLLAGNVLSWNLWFLKPEGVNTQRWKDHAQEWRESIDAEHGPQSTKPFYANHEPLNIKHTWTDTWHEIIDIGTSIEALLLN
;
A
#
# COMPACT_ATOMS: atom_id res chain seq x y z
N MET A 1 12.50 -5.34 -54.15
CA MET A 1 13.41 -5.99 -53.19
C MET A 1 12.57 -6.78 -52.21
N LYS A 2 12.74 -8.11 -52.17
CA LYS A 2 12.05 -9.02 -51.23
C LYS A 2 12.98 -9.23 -50.04
N PHE A 3 12.49 -9.01 -48.81
CA PHE A 3 13.22 -9.34 -47.59
C PHE A 3 13.15 -10.85 -47.33
N PRO A 4 14.23 -11.48 -46.84
CA PRO A 4 14.23 -12.92 -46.56
C PRO A 4 13.52 -13.24 -45.23
N HIS A 5 12.74 -14.31 -45.23
CA HIS A 5 12.18 -14.92 -44.04
C HIS A 5 13.29 -15.59 -43.22
N PHE A 6 13.48 -15.14 -41.97
CA PHE A 6 14.26 -15.86 -40.98
C PHE A 6 13.32 -16.74 -40.14
N HIS A 7 13.45 -18.06 -40.28
CA HIS A 7 12.92 -19.02 -39.33
C HIS A 7 13.91 -19.19 -38.18
N PHE A 8 13.51 -18.78 -36.97
CA PHE A 8 14.20 -19.16 -35.75
C PHE A 8 13.55 -20.41 -35.16
N HIS A 9 14.30 -21.51 -35.09
CA HIS A 9 13.99 -22.64 -34.22
C HIS A 9 14.31 -22.25 -32.78
N LEU A 10 13.29 -22.17 -31.93
CA LEU A 10 13.43 -22.07 -30.47
C LEU A 10 13.77 -23.46 -29.89
N PRO A 11 14.78 -23.60 -29.03
CA PRO A 11 14.87 -24.76 -28.16
C PRO A 11 13.79 -24.67 -27.07
N HIS A 12 12.98 -25.72 -26.96
CA HIS A 12 12.01 -25.91 -25.88
C HIS A 12 12.70 -25.99 -24.52
N ILE A 13 12.73 -24.90 -23.77
CA ILE A 13 12.86 -24.94 -22.31
C ILE A 13 12.07 -23.77 -21.74
N PHE A 14 10.84 -24.03 -21.29
CA PHE A 14 10.19 -23.43 -20.12
C PHE A 14 8.86 -24.14 -19.97
N HIS A 15 8.79 -25.11 -19.05
CA HIS A 15 7.51 -25.64 -18.61
C HIS A 15 6.78 -24.54 -17.86
N PRO A 16 5.52 -24.21 -18.21
CA PRO A 16 4.71 -23.38 -17.35
C PRO A 16 4.47 -24.18 -16.07
N HIS A 17 5.03 -23.72 -14.95
CA HIS A 17 4.55 -24.15 -13.65
C HIS A 17 3.08 -23.70 -13.58
N GLN A 18 2.16 -24.66 -13.71
CA GLN A 18 0.77 -24.47 -13.34
C GLN A 18 0.73 -24.12 -11.85
N ALA A 19 0.69 -22.84 -11.52
CA ALA A 19 0.38 -22.40 -10.18
C ALA A 19 -1.06 -22.82 -9.89
N LYS A 20 -1.24 -23.69 -8.90
CA LYS A 20 -2.56 -24.09 -8.41
C LYS A 20 -3.28 -22.85 -7.90
N ALA A 21 -4.44 -22.54 -8.48
CA ALA A 21 -5.41 -21.65 -7.85
C ALA A 21 -5.68 -22.14 -6.42
N MET A 22 -5.34 -21.33 -5.41
CA MET A 22 -5.66 -21.65 -4.04
C MET A 22 -7.15 -21.35 -3.79
N PRO A 23 -7.90 -22.25 -3.16
CA PRO A 23 -9.30 -22.03 -2.84
C PRO A 23 -9.45 -20.84 -1.86
N GLU A 24 -10.55 -20.08 -2.01
CA GLU A 24 -10.94 -18.91 -1.18
C GLU A 24 -11.00 -19.16 0.34
N THR A 25 -10.86 -20.40 0.79
CA THR A 25 -10.95 -20.83 2.19
C THR A 25 -9.60 -21.15 2.86
N THR A 26 -8.47 -21.03 2.16
CA THR A 26 -7.13 -21.09 2.77
C THR A 26 -6.53 -19.69 2.89
N MET A 27 -7.25 -18.74 3.49
CA MET A 27 -6.58 -17.58 4.07
C MET A 27 -5.83 -18.04 5.31
N PHE A 28 -4.61 -17.55 5.47
CA PHE A 28 -3.57 -17.92 6.44
C PHE A 28 -4.02 -17.87 7.91
N HIS A 29 -4.97 -18.71 8.32
CA HIS A 29 -5.29 -18.98 9.73
C HIS A 29 -4.17 -19.85 10.31
N HIS A 30 -3.01 -19.24 10.51
CA HIS A 30 -1.98 -19.82 11.35
C HIS A 30 -2.53 -19.88 12.77
N LYS A 31 -2.24 -20.99 13.45
CA LYS A 31 -2.49 -21.09 14.88
C LYS A 31 -1.59 -20.05 15.56
N PRO A 32 -2.16 -19.02 16.22
CA PRO A 32 -1.34 -18.04 16.91
C PRO A 32 -0.50 -18.71 17.99
N GLU A 33 0.66 -18.14 18.26
CA GLU A 33 1.49 -18.58 19.39
C GLU A 33 0.73 -18.32 20.70
N PRO A 34 1.07 -19.04 21.80
CA PRO A 34 0.50 -18.76 23.10
C PRO A 34 0.66 -17.28 23.45
N LEU A 35 -0.46 -16.60 23.70
CA LEU A 35 -0.47 -15.20 24.10
C LEU A 35 0.00 -15.08 25.56
N PRO A 36 1.10 -14.35 25.85
CA PRO A 36 1.54 -14.14 27.23
C PRO A 36 0.48 -13.40 28.07
N PRO A 37 0.56 -13.41 29.41
CA PRO A 37 -0.25 -12.52 30.23
C PRO A 37 0.01 -11.04 29.88
N TRP A 38 -1.05 -10.25 29.77
CA TRP A 38 -0.95 -8.80 29.60
C TRP A 38 -0.33 -8.15 30.83
N LYS A 39 0.63 -7.23 30.64
CA LYS A 39 1.23 -6.42 31.72
C LYS A 39 0.74 -4.98 31.69
N GLY A 40 0.58 -4.40 30.50
CA GLY A 40 0.17 -3.01 30.31
C GLY A 40 1.13 -2.00 30.92
N GLY A 41 0.64 -0.77 31.11
CA GLY A 41 1.36 0.30 31.79
C GLY A 41 2.23 1.19 30.90
N PHE A 42 2.43 0.85 29.61
CA PHE A 42 3.27 1.70 28.75
C PHE A 42 2.59 3.03 28.42
N ALA A 43 1.27 3.04 28.17
CA ALA A 43 0.52 4.27 27.90
C ALA A 43 0.58 5.24 29.10
N GLU A 44 0.57 4.68 30.31
CA GLU A 44 0.60 5.40 31.58
C GLU A 44 2.03 5.76 32.04
N SER A 45 3.06 5.31 31.31
CA SER A 45 4.46 5.57 31.66
C SER A 45 4.87 7.03 31.47
N ASN A 46 4.05 7.82 30.75
CA ASN A 46 4.25 9.24 30.53
C ASN A 46 2.90 9.92 30.29
N ASP A 47 2.54 10.93 31.09
CA ASP A 47 1.28 11.67 30.98
C ASP A 47 1.06 12.28 29.58
N ALA A 48 2.13 12.60 28.85
CA ALA A 48 2.05 13.11 27.48
C ALA A 48 1.46 12.09 26.49
N PHE A 49 1.47 10.80 26.80
CA PHE A 49 0.96 9.74 25.91
C PHE A 49 -0.56 9.59 25.96
N LEU A 50 -1.21 10.24 26.92
CA LEU A 50 -2.63 10.05 27.17
C LEU A 50 -3.50 10.83 26.17
N TYR A 51 -4.65 10.26 25.87
CA TYR A 51 -5.71 10.95 25.13
C TYR A 51 -6.26 12.14 25.93
N PRO A 52 -6.81 13.17 25.25
CA PRO A 52 -7.23 13.21 23.84
C PRO A 52 -6.13 13.58 22.82
N HIS A 53 -4.95 13.99 23.27
CA HIS A 53 -3.88 14.47 22.40
C HIS A 53 -2.54 13.80 22.71
N PRO A 54 -2.36 12.50 22.40
CA PRO A 54 -1.11 11.80 22.64
C PRO A 54 0.06 12.49 21.94
N ASP A 55 1.08 12.86 22.70
CA ASP A 55 2.37 13.33 22.21
C ASP A 55 3.46 12.28 22.45
N LEU A 56 3.86 11.62 21.37
CA LEU A 56 4.89 10.57 21.39
C LEU A 56 6.30 11.13 21.11
N SER A 57 6.48 12.45 21.06
CA SER A 57 7.74 13.12 20.69
C SER A 57 8.95 12.69 21.52
N SER A 58 8.72 12.35 22.81
CA SER A 58 9.75 11.84 23.72
C SER A 58 10.26 10.43 23.35
N LEU A 59 9.53 9.70 22.52
CA LEU A 59 9.92 8.38 22.02
C LEU A 59 10.68 8.53 20.70
N ARG A 60 11.82 7.84 20.59
CA ARG A 60 12.55 7.73 19.33
C ARG A 60 11.70 6.97 18.30
N ILE A 61 11.65 7.48 17.07
CA ILE A 61 11.22 6.69 15.91
C ILE A 61 12.24 5.57 15.71
N LEU A 62 11.75 4.34 15.65
CA LEU A 62 12.55 3.14 15.44
C LEU A 62 12.36 2.65 14.01
N ASP A 63 13.42 2.10 13.43
CA ASP A 63 13.32 1.29 12.22
C ASP A 63 12.29 0.16 12.46
N ASN A 64 11.37 0.02 11.51
CA ASN A 64 10.18 -0.81 11.65
C ASN A 64 10.49 -2.31 11.81
N MET A 65 11.62 -2.78 11.28
CA MET A 65 11.98 -4.21 11.29
C MET A 65 13.10 -4.53 12.29
N ALA A 66 13.85 -3.54 12.76
CA ALA A 66 15.00 -3.73 13.65
C ALA A 66 14.67 -4.41 14.99
N ASN A 67 13.41 -4.34 15.45
CA ASN A 67 12.99 -4.80 16.77
C ASN A 67 11.91 -5.90 16.75
N VAL A 68 11.69 -6.58 15.63
CA VAL A 68 10.65 -7.62 15.50
C VAL A 68 10.76 -8.72 16.57
N ARG A 69 11.97 -9.04 17.04
CA ARG A 69 12.21 -10.00 18.13
C ARG A 69 11.61 -9.60 19.49
N ARG A 70 11.20 -8.33 19.66
CA ARG A 70 10.59 -7.81 20.88
C ARG A 70 9.07 -7.92 20.86
N ILE A 71 8.48 -8.17 19.70
CA ILE A 71 7.04 -8.38 19.56
C ILE A 71 6.70 -9.68 20.26
N THR A 72 5.72 -9.65 21.15
CA THR A 72 5.14 -10.83 21.80
C THR A 72 3.65 -10.94 21.53
N ARG A 73 3.03 -9.85 21.04
CA ARG A 73 1.60 -9.71 20.78
C ARG A 73 1.40 -9.02 19.45
N GLN A 74 0.30 -9.36 18.78
CA GLN A 74 -0.12 -8.68 17.57
C GLN A 74 -1.63 -8.45 17.57
N GLN A 75 -2.06 -7.42 16.86
CA GLN A 75 -3.46 -7.28 16.44
C GLN A 75 -3.51 -7.17 14.92
N GLN A 76 -4.23 -8.10 14.31
CA GLN A 76 -4.52 -8.06 12.88
C GLN A 76 -5.57 -7.00 12.59
N ILE A 77 -5.38 -6.27 11.49
CA ILE A 77 -6.39 -5.38 10.92
C ILE A 77 -7.17 -6.21 9.91
N PHE A 78 -8.40 -6.57 10.26
CA PHE A 78 -9.21 -7.47 9.45
C PHE A 78 -10.04 -6.74 8.41
N TRP A 79 -10.56 -5.56 8.76
CA TRP A 79 -11.20 -4.66 7.79
C TRP A 79 -10.39 -3.36 7.67
N PRO A 80 -9.40 -3.32 6.77
CA PRO A 80 -8.75 -2.07 6.40
C PRO A 80 -9.62 -1.32 5.39
N GLU A 81 -10.36 -0.31 5.86
CA GLU A 81 -11.27 0.49 5.05
C GLU A 81 -10.60 1.77 4.57
N PHE A 82 -10.27 1.82 3.28
CA PHE A 82 -9.61 2.95 2.65
C PHE A 82 -10.64 3.91 2.07
N SER A 83 -10.31 5.20 2.06
CA SER A 83 -11.07 6.19 1.33
C SER A 83 -10.23 7.37 0.87
N TRP A 84 -10.64 7.98 -0.22
CA TRP A 84 -10.05 9.19 -0.79
C TRP A 84 -11.08 9.92 -1.64
N GLU A 85 -10.84 11.20 -1.89
CA GLU A 85 -11.66 12.00 -2.79
C GLU A 85 -11.20 11.76 -4.23
N THR A 86 -12.13 11.34 -5.09
CA THR A 86 -11.79 11.10 -6.50
C THR A 86 -11.67 12.39 -7.29
N GLU A 87 -12.27 13.46 -6.76
CA GLU A 87 -12.06 14.85 -7.15
C GLU A 87 -11.52 15.59 -5.92
N PRO A 88 -10.23 15.97 -5.89
CA PRO A 88 -9.63 16.59 -4.70
C PRO A 88 -10.41 17.83 -4.22
N ASN A 89 -10.65 17.90 -2.91
CA ASN A 89 -11.43 18.94 -2.25
C ASN A 89 -12.94 18.90 -2.54
N ASN A 90 -13.46 17.78 -3.04
CA ASN A 90 -14.88 17.51 -3.18
C ASN A 90 -15.27 16.30 -2.31
N PRO A 91 -15.77 16.52 -1.07
CA PRO A 91 -16.13 15.45 -0.15
C PRO A 91 -17.17 14.46 -0.70
N ASP A 92 -18.07 14.91 -1.58
CA ASP A 92 -19.11 14.06 -2.19
C ASP A 92 -18.51 13.04 -3.18
N SER A 93 -17.29 13.30 -3.66
CA SER A 93 -16.53 12.40 -4.53
C SER A 93 -15.77 11.31 -3.75
N ARG A 94 -15.90 11.26 -2.41
CA ARG A 94 -15.17 10.29 -1.61
C ARG A 94 -15.62 8.87 -1.94
N CYS A 95 -14.69 8.03 -2.37
CA CYS A 95 -14.92 6.61 -2.56
C CYS A 95 -14.26 5.79 -1.46
N PHE A 96 -14.76 4.57 -1.28
CA PHE A 96 -14.41 3.64 -0.23
C PHE A 96 -14.01 2.30 -0.84
N GLN A 97 -12.90 1.75 -0.39
CA GLN A 97 -12.41 0.45 -0.81
C GLN A 97 -11.93 -0.32 0.42
N ARG A 98 -12.46 -1.52 0.63
CA ARG A 98 -11.88 -2.43 1.62
C ARG A 98 -10.78 -3.22 0.97
N PHE A 99 -9.57 -3.15 1.54
CA PHE A 99 -8.48 -3.98 1.05
C PHE A 99 -8.62 -5.41 1.57
N ALA A 100 -7.80 -6.32 1.04
CA ALA A 100 -7.77 -7.70 1.49
C ALA A 100 -7.63 -7.83 3.01
N HIS A 101 -8.21 -8.87 3.59
CA HIS A 101 -8.03 -9.15 5.02
C HIS A 101 -6.59 -9.64 5.29
N ASP A 102 -6.12 -9.49 6.54
CA ASP A 102 -4.83 -10.02 7.03
C ASP A 102 -3.57 -9.45 6.34
N ILE A 103 -3.70 -8.33 5.62
CA ILE A 103 -2.55 -7.65 4.98
C ILE A 103 -1.80 -6.70 5.93
N SER A 104 -2.41 -6.31 7.04
CA SER A 104 -1.91 -5.29 7.95
C SER A 104 -2.03 -5.75 9.40
N SER A 105 -1.04 -5.40 10.23
CA SER A 105 -1.00 -5.78 11.64
C SER A 105 -0.16 -4.79 12.46
N ILE A 106 -0.46 -4.68 13.75
CA ILE A 106 0.35 -3.95 14.71
C ILE A 106 0.99 -4.93 15.70
N GLY A 107 2.31 -4.80 15.90
CA GLY A 107 3.11 -5.70 16.72
C GLY A 107 3.72 -4.95 17.90
N TYR A 108 3.44 -5.44 19.11
CA TYR A 108 3.83 -4.83 20.37
C TYR A 108 4.24 -5.88 21.42
N ASP A 109 4.79 -5.41 22.54
CA ASP A 109 5.14 -6.28 23.67
C ASP A 109 4.07 -6.31 24.77
N ASP A 110 4.30 -7.12 25.80
CA ASP A 110 3.36 -7.31 26.93
C ASP A 110 3.05 -6.04 27.72
N THR A 111 3.88 -5.00 27.63
CA THR A 111 3.64 -3.71 28.29
C THR A 111 2.78 -2.78 27.44
N GLY A 112 2.64 -3.10 26.16
CA GLY A 112 1.95 -2.26 25.18
C GLY A 112 2.87 -1.47 24.28
N ARG A 113 4.20 -1.61 24.32
CA ARG A 113 5.10 -0.87 23.43
C ARG A 113 5.06 -1.42 22.02
N ILE A 114 4.77 -0.56 21.03
CA ILE A 114 4.85 -0.92 19.61
C ILE A 114 6.31 -1.06 19.18
N TRP A 115 6.58 -2.15 18.45
CA TRP A 115 7.90 -2.49 17.90
C TRP A 115 7.91 -2.62 16.38
N SER A 116 6.77 -2.89 15.76
CA SER A 116 6.64 -2.97 14.30
C SER A 116 5.18 -2.78 13.87
N ILE A 117 4.96 -2.18 12.72
CA ILE A 117 3.67 -2.02 12.06
C ILE A 117 3.82 -2.59 10.64
N ILE A 118 2.88 -3.43 10.24
CA ILE A 118 2.76 -3.95 8.90
C ILE A 118 1.65 -3.17 8.20
N CYS A 119 2.01 -2.54 7.08
CA CYS A 119 1.09 -1.88 6.17
C CYS A 119 0.79 -2.78 4.96
N PRO A 120 -0.33 -2.52 4.26
CA PRO A 120 -0.80 -3.30 3.15
C PRO A 120 0.04 -3.09 1.89
N GLN A 121 0.00 -4.12 1.04
CA GLN A 121 0.42 -4.10 -0.35
C GLN A 121 -0.83 -4.34 -1.21
N GLN A 122 -0.96 -3.62 -2.32
CA GLN A 122 -2.10 -3.74 -3.23
C GLN A 122 -1.61 -3.81 -4.68
N GLY A 123 -2.18 -4.75 -5.46
CA GLY A 123 -2.10 -4.70 -6.91
C GLY A 123 -3.23 -3.83 -7.48
N ALA A 124 -2.91 -2.98 -8.45
CA ALA A 124 -3.90 -2.26 -9.24
C ALA A 124 -3.70 -2.59 -10.73
N CYS A 125 -4.74 -3.10 -11.38
CA CYS A 125 -4.72 -3.36 -12.81
C CYS A 125 -5.46 -2.27 -13.57
N LEU A 126 -4.79 -1.70 -14.55
CA LEU A 126 -5.36 -0.85 -15.56
C LEU A 126 -5.86 -1.72 -16.72
N HIS A 127 -7.05 -2.32 -16.54
CA HIS A 127 -7.66 -3.24 -17.51
C HIS A 127 -6.64 -4.25 -18.07
N ASP A 128 -6.56 -4.45 -19.39
CA ASP A 128 -5.59 -5.36 -20.00
C ASP A 128 -4.23 -4.70 -20.26
N LEU A 129 -4.06 -3.42 -19.89
CA LEU A 129 -2.91 -2.65 -20.30
C LEU A 129 -1.65 -3.01 -19.52
N ALA A 130 -1.75 -2.89 -18.21
CA ALA A 130 -0.69 -3.18 -17.25
C ALA A 130 -1.31 -3.25 -15.86
N CYS A 131 -0.64 -3.98 -15.00
CA CYS A 131 -0.88 -4.01 -13.58
C CYS A 131 0.35 -3.52 -12.84
N PHE A 132 0.10 -2.83 -11.74
CA PHE A 132 1.10 -2.22 -10.89
C PHE A 132 0.97 -2.81 -9.50
N ASN A 133 2.10 -3.02 -8.85
CA ASN A 133 2.16 -3.19 -7.41
C ASN A 133 2.27 -1.81 -6.78
N VAL A 134 1.44 -1.55 -5.78
CA VAL A 134 1.46 -0.38 -4.92
C VAL A 134 1.72 -0.88 -3.51
N GLU A 135 2.87 -0.50 -2.97
CA GLU A 135 3.24 -0.86 -1.61
C GLU A 135 3.41 0.38 -0.75
N VAL A 136 2.86 0.31 0.46
CA VAL A 136 3.14 1.25 1.53
C VAL A 136 4.11 0.57 2.49
N THR A 137 5.40 0.91 2.39
CA THR A 137 6.42 0.36 3.30
C THR A 137 6.52 1.26 4.53
N VAL A 138 6.26 0.73 5.72
CA VAL A 138 6.56 1.43 6.98
C VAL A 138 8.07 1.49 7.18
N THR A 139 8.61 2.70 7.22
CA THR A 139 10.05 2.95 7.41
C THR A 139 10.40 3.24 8.86
N GLY A 140 9.44 3.77 9.63
CA GLY A 140 9.63 4.11 11.02
C GLY A 140 8.34 4.05 11.82
N GLN A 141 8.46 3.73 13.10
CA GLN A 141 7.32 3.70 14.02
C GLN A 141 7.72 4.10 15.45
N ARG A 142 6.72 4.53 16.23
CA ARG A 142 6.71 4.54 17.69
C ARG A 142 5.26 4.50 18.18
N GLY A 143 5.05 4.09 19.42
CA GLY A 143 3.76 4.25 20.08
C GLY A 143 3.44 3.15 21.06
N TRP A 144 2.15 3.00 21.33
CA TRP A 144 1.62 2.06 22.30
C TRP A 144 0.24 1.51 21.94
N VAL A 145 -0.08 0.36 22.51
CA VAL A 145 -1.38 -0.30 22.53
C VAL A 145 -1.77 -0.56 23.98
N ASN A 146 -3.06 -0.42 24.30
CA ASN A 146 -3.66 -0.81 25.58
C ASN A 146 -4.82 -1.78 25.33
N GLU A 147 -4.74 -2.98 25.91
CA GLU A 147 -5.74 -4.03 25.76
C GLU A 147 -6.90 -3.95 26.77
N GLU A 148 -6.79 -3.11 27.80
CA GLU A 148 -7.76 -3.05 28.91
C GLU A 148 -9.07 -2.36 28.54
N ASP A 149 -9.00 -1.29 27.73
CA ASP A 149 -10.19 -0.61 27.20
C ASP A 149 -10.14 -0.56 25.66
N PRO A 150 -10.40 -1.68 24.98
CA PRO A 150 -10.28 -1.76 23.53
C PRO A 150 -11.29 -0.85 22.78
N LYS A 151 -12.31 -0.36 23.49
CA LYS A 151 -13.34 0.53 22.94
C LYS A 151 -13.07 2.00 23.21
N LYS A 152 -12.05 2.34 23.99
CA LYS A 152 -11.67 3.72 24.27
C LYS A 152 -10.16 3.85 24.36
N ASN A 153 -9.59 4.74 23.54
CA ASN A 153 -8.21 5.17 23.68
C ASN A 153 -7.23 3.98 23.72
N ASN A 154 -7.42 3.00 22.86
CA ASN A 154 -6.74 1.70 22.98
C ASN A 154 -5.38 1.65 22.27
N LEU A 155 -4.99 2.70 21.55
CA LEU A 155 -3.69 2.81 20.91
C LEU A 155 -3.37 4.26 20.57
N ALA A 156 -2.09 4.59 20.48
CA ALA A 156 -1.60 5.76 19.78
C ALA A 156 -0.24 5.44 19.18
N ALA A 157 -0.05 5.75 17.91
CA ALA A 157 1.21 5.55 17.21
C ALA A 157 1.56 6.75 16.34
N ASP A 158 2.84 6.86 16.04
CA ASP A 158 3.34 7.64 14.92
C ASP A 158 4.08 6.71 13.98
N MET A 159 3.94 6.95 12.69
CA MET A 159 4.65 6.19 11.67
C MET A 159 5.08 7.07 10.51
N SER A 160 6.11 6.60 9.81
CA SER A 160 6.53 7.12 8.51
C SER A 160 6.47 6.00 7.49
N VAL A 161 6.04 6.32 6.28
CA VAL A 161 5.96 5.36 5.18
C VAL A 161 6.61 5.88 3.91
N GLU A 162 6.95 4.96 3.05
CA GLU A 162 7.36 5.22 1.68
C GLU A 162 6.37 4.53 0.74
N GLY A 163 5.74 5.29 -0.15
CA GLY A 163 4.89 4.75 -1.20
C GLY A 163 5.75 4.31 -2.38
N LYS A 164 5.55 3.08 -2.87
CA LYS A 164 6.27 2.52 -4.02
C LYS A 164 5.31 1.96 -5.05
N VAL A 165 5.54 2.32 -6.31
CA VAL A 165 4.79 1.80 -7.45
C VAL A 165 5.75 1.18 -8.47
N TRP A 166 5.49 -0.07 -8.88
CA TRP A 166 6.26 -0.74 -9.93
C TRP A 166 5.40 -1.70 -10.73
N PHE A 167 5.83 -2.06 -11.94
CA PHE A 167 5.10 -2.98 -12.80
C PHE A 167 5.06 -4.40 -12.21
N SER A 168 3.91 -5.05 -12.31
CA SER A 168 3.79 -6.49 -12.02
C SER A 168 4.50 -7.33 -13.08
N PRO A 169 5.01 -8.54 -12.75
CA PRO A 169 5.74 -9.39 -13.68
C PRO A 169 5.01 -9.63 -15.01
N SER A 170 3.69 -9.88 -14.96
CA SER A 170 2.86 -10.10 -16.14
C SER A 170 2.78 -8.89 -17.09
N SER A 171 2.96 -7.69 -16.56
CA SER A 171 2.89 -6.45 -17.34
C SER A 171 4.13 -6.25 -18.21
N LEU A 172 5.24 -6.87 -17.84
CA LEU A 172 6.46 -6.90 -18.63
C LEU A 172 6.30 -7.73 -19.90
N GLU A 173 5.27 -8.57 -19.99
CA GLU A 173 4.97 -9.36 -21.18
C GLU A 173 4.15 -8.60 -22.23
N LYS A 174 3.60 -7.44 -21.86
CA LYS A 174 2.72 -6.64 -22.73
C LYS A 174 3.52 -6.07 -23.89
N SER A 175 2.92 -6.11 -25.09
CA SER A 175 3.57 -5.75 -26.36
C SER A 175 4.07 -4.30 -26.42
N TRP A 176 3.47 -3.40 -25.64
CA TRP A 176 3.87 -2.00 -25.56
C TRP A 176 4.92 -1.73 -24.46
N VAL A 177 4.95 -2.53 -23.38
CA VAL A 177 5.93 -2.39 -22.29
C VAL A 177 7.30 -2.92 -22.71
N ARG A 178 7.33 -4.05 -23.44
CA ARG A 178 8.59 -4.70 -23.87
C ARG A 178 9.55 -3.77 -24.64
N PRO A 179 9.10 -2.99 -25.65
CA PRO A 179 9.97 -2.04 -26.34
C PRO A 179 10.55 -0.97 -25.42
N ILE A 180 9.74 -0.41 -24.52
CA ILE A 180 10.18 0.61 -23.55
C ILE A 180 11.21 0.02 -22.59
N LEU A 181 10.95 -1.18 -22.07
CA LEU A 181 11.90 -1.90 -21.23
C LEU A 181 13.24 -2.14 -21.95
N HIS A 182 13.20 -2.58 -23.22
CA HIS A 182 14.41 -2.78 -24.00
C HIS A 182 15.20 -1.48 -24.17
N LEU A 183 14.50 -0.37 -24.42
CA LEU A 183 15.10 0.95 -24.56
C LEU A 183 15.79 1.39 -23.25
N PHE A 184 15.11 1.30 -22.10
CA PHE A 184 15.72 1.64 -20.80
C PHE A 184 16.95 0.78 -20.50
N ASN A 185 16.85 -0.54 -20.72
CA ASN A 185 17.96 -1.46 -20.51
C ASN A 185 19.17 -1.15 -21.41
N ARG A 186 18.92 -0.78 -22.68
CA ARG A 186 19.98 -0.40 -23.63
C ARG A 186 20.76 0.83 -23.18
N HIS A 187 20.09 1.77 -22.50
CA HIS A 187 20.70 3.01 -21.99
C HIS A 187 21.16 2.90 -20.53
N GLY A 188 21.01 1.74 -19.88
CA GLY A 188 21.40 1.53 -18.49
C GLY A 188 20.56 2.35 -17.49
N LEU A 189 19.32 2.66 -17.85
CA LEU A 189 18.43 3.50 -17.03
C LEU A 189 17.55 2.66 -16.10
N PRO A 190 17.26 3.16 -14.88
CA PRO A 190 16.34 2.48 -13.97
C PRO A 190 14.93 2.53 -14.55
N PHE A 191 14.36 1.35 -14.78
CA PHE A 191 12.95 1.19 -15.13
C PHE A 191 12.22 0.61 -13.91
N PRO A 192 10.99 1.04 -13.58
CA PRO A 192 10.25 0.56 -12.41
C PRO A 192 9.68 -0.86 -12.61
N PHE A 193 10.53 -1.84 -12.91
CA PHE A 193 10.15 -3.26 -13.05
C PHE A 193 10.22 -4.04 -11.73
N ASN A 194 10.84 -3.47 -10.70
CA ASN A 194 10.99 -4.09 -9.40
C ASN A 194 10.95 -3.02 -8.29
N LYS A 195 10.94 -3.49 -7.04
CA LYS A 195 10.89 -2.61 -5.86
C LYS A 195 12.11 -1.70 -5.73
N GLU A 196 13.28 -2.14 -6.19
CA GLU A 196 14.53 -1.37 -6.10
C GLU A 196 14.47 -0.11 -6.99
N ASN A 197 13.88 -0.25 -8.18
CA ASN A 197 13.71 0.83 -9.14
C ASN A 197 12.28 1.43 -9.13
N ALA A 198 11.49 1.14 -8.10
CA ALA A 198 10.10 1.58 -8.02
C ALA A 198 9.99 3.11 -8.06
N ILE A 199 8.87 3.59 -8.61
CA ILE A 199 8.46 4.98 -8.51
C ILE A 199 8.17 5.25 -7.03
N GLN A 200 8.95 6.13 -6.42
CA GLN A 200 8.79 6.48 -5.02
C GLN A 200 7.91 7.73 -4.90
N ILE A 201 6.91 7.66 -4.02
CA ILE A 201 5.97 8.75 -3.79
C ILE A 201 6.17 9.22 -2.35
N ARG A 202 6.38 10.53 -2.17
CA ARG A 202 6.44 11.12 -0.84
C ARG A 202 5.07 11.04 -0.17
N THR A 203 5.09 10.87 1.14
CA THR A 203 3.90 10.96 1.97
C THR A 203 4.22 11.82 3.17
N HIS A 204 3.22 12.51 3.70
CA HIS A 204 3.40 13.35 4.87
C HIS A 204 2.10 13.50 5.65
N LYS A 205 2.23 14.04 6.86
CA LYS A 205 1.09 14.46 7.66
C LYS A 205 0.28 15.50 6.90
N VAL A 206 -1.04 15.37 6.99
CA VAL A 206 -1.99 16.25 6.29
C VAL A 206 -1.70 17.72 6.60
N CYS A 207 -1.63 18.53 5.53
CA CYS A 207 -1.28 19.94 5.52
C CYS A 207 0.12 20.31 6.05
N GLU A 208 1.01 19.33 6.26
CA GLU A 208 2.37 19.53 6.76
C GLU A 208 3.41 18.84 5.85
N PRO A 209 3.72 19.39 4.66
CA PRO A 209 4.55 18.71 3.63
C PRO A 209 5.99 18.38 4.05
N ASN A 210 6.48 19.01 5.11
CA ASN A 210 7.81 18.75 5.67
C ASN A 210 7.78 17.77 6.86
N GLN A 211 6.61 17.23 7.20
CA GLN A 211 6.41 16.31 8.31
C GLN A 211 6.13 14.89 7.79
N PRO A 212 7.15 14.05 7.60
CA PRO A 212 6.98 12.69 7.06
C PRO A 212 6.41 11.70 8.08
N ILE A 213 6.20 12.13 9.32
CA ILE A 213 5.67 11.33 10.41
C ILE A 213 4.22 11.74 10.65
N PHE A 214 3.30 10.78 10.56
CA PHE A 214 1.88 11.01 10.80
C PHE A 214 1.31 10.04 11.84
N PRO A 215 0.28 10.48 12.58
CA PRO A 215 -0.24 9.71 13.69
C PRO A 215 -1.23 8.63 13.23
N VAL A 216 -1.28 7.56 14.01
CA VAL A 216 -2.33 6.54 14.00
C VAL A 216 -3.05 6.63 15.34
N LEU A 217 -4.32 7.01 15.31
CA LEU A 217 -5.08 7.35 16.50
C LEU A 217 -6.33 6.49 16.61
N HIS A 218 -6.74 6.19 17.84
CA HIS A 218 -7.99 5.54 18.17
C HIS A 218 -9.19 6.29 17.59
N GLY A 219 -10.24 5.55 17.22
CA GLY A 219 -11.45 6.10 16.62
C GLY A 219 -11.38 6.17 15.10
N LEU A 220 -12.49 6.56 14.49
CA LEU A 220 -12.58 6.78 13.04
C LEU A 220 -12.01 8.15 12.68
N SER A 221 -11.60 8.32 11.42
CA SER A 221 -11.14 9.62 10.93
C SER A 221 -12.22 10.67 11.14
N PRO A 222 -11.90 11.81 11.77
CA PRO A 222 -12.86 12.89 11.99
C PRO A 222 -13.13 13.71 10.73
N ARG A 223 -12.44 13.41 9.61
CA ARG A 223 -12.52 14.18 8.35
C ARG A 223 -13.79 13.91 7.56
N PHE A 224 -14.44 12.77 7.79
CA PHE A 224 -15.65 12.37 7.07
C PHE A 224 -16.47 11.40 7.94
N GLU A 225 -17.74 11.27 7.60
CA GLU A 225 -18.57 10.22 8.16
C GLU A 225 -18.43 8.94 7.33
N ALA A 226 -17.88 7.87 7.91
CA ALA A 226 -17.81 6.58 7.23
C ALA A 226 -19.23 6.04 6.97
N PRO A 227 -19.58 5.56 5.77
CA PRO A 227 -20.88 4.98 5.48
C PRO A 227 -21.05 3.63 6.20
N ASP A 228 -22.29 3.19 6.39
CA ASP A 228 -22.59 1.98 7.20
C ASP A 228 -21.89 0.72 6.70
N PHE A 229 -21.74 0.55 5.38
CA PHE A 229 -21.06 -0.62 4.81
C PHE A 229 -19.54 -0.67 5.09
N ALA A 230 -18.94 0.48 5.44
CA ALA A 230 -17.53 0.61 5.79
C ALA A 230 -17.31 0.68 7.32
N ARG A 231 -18.36 0.42 8.12
CA ARG A 231 -18.30 0.36 9.58
C ARG A 231 -18.30 -1.09 10.05
N HIS A 232 -17.50 -1.38 11.08
CA HIS A 232 -17.38 -2.73 11.65
C HIS A 232 -17.55 -2.69 13.18
N PRO A 233 -18.76 -2.41 13.71
CA PRO A 233 -18.99 -2.32 15.15
C PRO A 233 -18.60 -3.60 15.92
N GLN A 234 -18.57 -4.75 15.22
CA GLN A 234 -18.14 -6.04 15.74
C GLN A 234 -16.62 -6.16 15.98
N ALA A 235 -15.80 -5.26 15.44
CA ALA A 235 -14.35 -5.29 15.64
C ALA A 235 -14.00 -5.19 17.12
N TRP A 236 -12.81 -5.63 17.50
CA TRP A 236 -12.33 -5.48 18.87
C TRP A 236 -12.07 -4.01 19.21
N ALA A 237 -11.30 -3.34 18.36
CA ALA A 237 -10.95 -1.93 18.46
C ALA A 237 -10.93 -1.27 17.07
N ASN A 238 -10.83 0.05 17.04
CA ASN A 238 -10.62 0.79 15.80
C ASN A 238 -9.61 1.94 15.97
N ALA A 239 -9.04 2.32 14.84
CA ALA A 239 -8.17 3.47 14.71
C ALA A 239 -8.32 4.07 13.32
N HIS A 240 -7.68 5.20 13.10
CA HIS A 240 -7.54 5.80 11.79
C HIS A 240 -6.14 6.32 11.56
N ILE A 241 -5.87 6.52 10.29
CA ILE A 241 -4.67 7.15 9.78
C ILE A 241 -5.06 8.02 8.59
N ASP A 242 -4.53 9.23 8.54
CA ASP A 242 -4.72 10.17 7.43
C ASP A 242 -3.35 10.57 6.90
N VAL A 243 -3.14 10.34 5.60
CA VAL A 243 -1.86 10.57 4.91
C VAL A 243 -2.10 11.42 3.69
N GLU A 244 -1.35 12.50 3.55
CA GLU A 244 -1.37 13.30 2.33
C GLU A 244 -0.29 12.82 1.36
N ILE A 245 -0.68 12.68 0.10
CA ILE A 245 0.19 12.26 -0.99
C ILE A 245 1.00 13.45 -1.48
N GLY A 246 2.32 13.29 -1.51
CA GLY A 246 3.25 14.28 -2.03
C GLY A 246 3.67 14.00 -3.48
N HIS A 247 4.72 14.69 -3.91
CA HIS A 247 5.30 14.49 -5.24
C HIS A 247 6.10 13.18 -5.36
N ILE A 248 6.29 12.73 -6.60
CA ILE A 248 7.23 11.66 -6.94
C ILE A 248 8.65 12.11 -6.58
N ILE A 249 9.45 11.21 -6.02
CA ILE A 249 10.88 11.44 -5.76
C ILE A 249 11.63 11.27 -7.08
N SER A 250 12.35 12.31 -7.50
CA SER A 250 13.17 12.29 -8.71
C SER A 250 14.31 11.27 -8.59
N MET A 251 14.53 10.52 -9.68
CA MET A 251 15.65 9.62 -9.89
C MET A 251 16.88 10.36 -10.45
N ASN A 252 16.85 11.70 -10.52
CA ASN A 252 17.84 12.56 -11.13
C ASN A 252 18.13 12.22 -12.60
N ASN A 253 17.11 11.77 -13.33
CA ASN A 253 17.19 11.50 -14.76
C ASN A 253 15.88 11.95 -15.43
N HIS A 254 15.97 12.93 -16.34
CA HIS A 254 14.80 13.55 -16.95
C HIS A 254 13.87 12.54 -17.66
N ALA A 255 14.44 11.62 -18.44
CA ALA A 255 13.66 10.62 -19.17
C ALA A 255 12.93 9.64 -18.22
N VAL A 256 13.61 9.21 -17.15
CA VAL A 256 13.01 8.34 -16.12
C VAL A 256 11.93 9.08 -15.34
N ASP A 257 12.18 10.33 -14.94
CA ASP A 257 11.24 11.12 -14.15
C ASP A 257 9.98 11.48 -14.95
N GLU A 258 10.13 11.81 -16.23
CA GLU A 258 8.99 12.03 -17.11
C GLU A 258 8.19 10.75 -17.33
N PHE A 259 8.86 9.61 -17.56
CA PHE A 259 8.20 8.32 -17.66
C PHE A 259 7.42 7.98 -16.39
N ASN A 260 8.07 8.08 -15.23
CA ASN A 260 7.44 7.81 -13.94
C ASN A 260 6.22 8.70 -13.70
N SER A 261 6.30 9.98 -14.07
CA SER A 261 5.17 10.91 -13.96
C SER A 261 4.00 10.47 -14.82
N LYS A 262 4.23 10.11 -16.09
CA LYS A 262 3.17 9.61 -16.98
C LYS A 262 2.54 8.31 -16.48
N ILE A 263 3.33 7.42 -15.86
CA ILE A 263 2.81 6.18 -15.25
C ILE A 263 1.91 6.48 -14.04
N ILE A 264 2.30 7.40 -13.15
CA ILE A 264 1.47 7.79 -12.01
C ILE A 264 0.20 8.54 -12.45
N ASP A 265 0.29 9.37 -13.48
CA ASP A 265 -0.88 10.04 -14.07
C ASP A 265 -1.90 9.03 -14.60
N LEU A 266 -1.40 8.03 -15.34
CA LEU A 266 -2.22 6.93 -15.85
C LEU A 266 -2.85 6.10 -14.71
N PHE A 267 -2.08 5.81 -13.66
CA PHE A 267 -2.58 5.15 -12.46
C PHE A 267 -3.70 5.96 -11.80
N ASN A 268 -3.51 7.27 -11.62
CA ASN A 268 -4.48 8.16 -11.00
C ASN A 268 -5.79 8.22 -11.78
N ARG A 269 -5.75 8.28 -13.11
CA ARG A 269 -6.96 8.22 -13.93
C ARG A 269 -7.75 6.94 -13.73
N SER A 270 -7.07 5.83 -13.46
CA SER A 270 -7.68 4.51 -13.21
C SER A 270 -8.08 4.22 -11.77
N THR A 271 -7.70 5.08 -10.83
CA THR A 271 -8.00 4.91 -9.41
C THR A 271 -8.77 6.09 -8.86
N GLY A 272 -9.23 7.02 -9.72
CA GLY A 272 -9.87 8.25 -9.28
C GLY A 272 -8.92 9.06 -8.40
N ASN A 273 -7.74 9.41 -8.93
CA ASN A 273 -6.78 10.30 -8.29
C ASN A 273 -6.23 9.85 -6.92
N MET A 274 -6.20 8.54 -6.64
CA MET A 274 -5.77 8.01 -5.34
C MET A 274 -4.35 8.46 -4.95
N LEU A 275 -3.40 8.46 -5.88
CA LEU A 275 -2.01 8.88 -5.68
C LEU A 275 -1.72 10.28 -6.24
N LEU A 276 -2.75 11.10 -6.43
CA LEU A 276 -2.57 12.48 -6.89
C LEU A 276 -1.99 13.32 -5.74
N ALA A 277 -0.94 14.08 -6.04
CA ALA A 277 -0.32 14.97 -5.06
C ALA A 277 -1.35 15.96 -4.48
N GLY A 278 -1.37 16.12 -3.16
CA GLY A 278 -2.34 16.89 -2.39
C GLY A 278 -3.62 16.13 -2.01
N ASN A 279 -3.83 14.90 -2.52
CA ASN A 279 -4.94 14.07 -2.06
C ASN A 279 -4.65 13.48 -0.67
N VAL A 280 -5.70 13.25 0.12
CA VAL A 280 -5.60 12.63 1.45
C VAL A 280 -6.18 11.22 1.39
N LEU A 281 -5.31 10.24 1.60
CA LEU A 281 -5.71 8.85 1.83
C LEU A 281 -6.01 8.66 3.32
N SER A 282 -7.26 8.29 3.60
CA SER A 282 -7.74 8.06 4.95
C SER A 282 -8.09 6.59 5.13
N TRP A 283 -7.55 5.94 6.15
CA TRP A 283 -7.92 4.56 6.46
C TRP A 283 -8.57 4.49 7.83
N ASN A 284 -9.72 3.83 7.89
CA ASN A 284 -10.30 3.36 9.14
C ASN A 284 -9.90 1.90 9.32
N LEU A 285 -9.19 1.63 10.41
CA LEU A 285 -8.61 0.34 10.76
C LEU A 285 -9.49 -0.35 11.78
N TRP A 286 -9.88 -1.58 11.51
CA TRP A 286 -10.71 -2.37 12.41
C TRP A 286 -9.98 -3.65 12.81
N PHE A 287 -9.65 -3.74 14.11
CA PHE A 287 -8.76 -4.76 14.65
C PHE A 287 -9.52 -5.98 15.16
N LEU A 288 -8.89 -7.15 15.04
CA LEU A 288 -9.26 -8.33 15.82
C LEU A 288 -8.70 -8.26 17.25
N LYS A 289 -9.08 -9.25 18.04
CA LYS A 289 -8.53 -9.43 19.39
C LYS A 289 -7.01 -9.65 19.32
N PRO A 290 -6.27 -9.29 20.38
CA PRO A 290 -4.85 -9.63 20.50
C PRO A 290 -4.58 -11.12 20.38
N GLU A 291 -3.50 -11.46 19.69
CA GLU A 291 -3.00 -12.82 19.51
C GLU A 291 -1.48 -12.88 19.71
N GLY A 292 -0.96 -14.06 20.05
CA GLY A 292 0.49 -14.26 20.14
C GLY A 292 1.14 -14.19 18.76
N VAL A 293 2.33 -13.60 18.68
CA VAL A 293 3.01 -13.37 17.41
C VAL A 293 3.90 -14.56 17.00
N ASN A 294 3.89 -14.91 15.72
CA ASN A 294 4.97 -15.68 15.11
C ASN A 294 5.95 -14.71 14.45
N THR A 295 7.10 -14.45 15.10
CA THR A 295 8.07 -13.45 14.62
C THR A 295 8.77 -13.83 13.32
N GLN A 296 8.81 -15.11 12.95
CA GLN A 296 9.36 -15.54 11.66
C GLN A 296 8.37 -15.17 10.55
N ARG A 297 7.10 -15.55 10.69
CA ARG A 297 6.03 -15.09 9.80
C ARG A 297 5.97 -13.57 9.71
N TRP A 298 6.13 -12.84 10.83
CA TRP A 298 6.16 -11.38 10.79
C TRP A 298 7.25 -10.82 9.88
N LYS A 299 8.45 -11.42 9.90
CA LYS A 299 9.56 -11.02 9.01
C LYS A 299 9.28 -11.39 7.57
N ASP A 300 8.70 -12.56 7.37
CA ASP A 300 8.45 -13.12 6.06
C ASP A 300 7.18 -12.51 5.43
N HIS A 301 6.30 -11.87 6.22
CA HIS A 301 5.00 -11.32 5.80
C HIS A 301 5.11 -10.50 4.52
N ALA A 302 6.04 -9.55 4.45
CA ALA A 302 6.18 -8.70 3.27
C ALA A 302 6.65 -9.47 2.02
N GLN A 303 7.36 -10.58 2.19
CA GLN A 303 7.78 -11.47 1.11
C GLN A 303 6.66 -12.46 0.76
N GLU A 304 6.03 -13.09 1.75
CA GLU A 304 4.88 -13.96 1.60
C GLU A 304 3.75 -13.25 0.85
N TRP A 305 3.43 -12.00 1.20
CA TRP A 305 2.46 -11.19 0.47
C TRP A 305 2.92 -10.83 -0.93
N ARG A 306 4.21 -10.58 -1.17
CA ARG A 306 4.73 -10.31 -2.52
C ARG A 306 4.73 -11.57 -3.42
N GLU A 307 4.95 -12.74 -2.84
CA GLU A 307 4.94 -14.01 -3.57
C GLU A 307 3.54 -14.58 -3.74
N SER A 308 2.62 -14.27 -2.82
CA SER A 308 1.21 -14.68 -2.88
C SER A 308 0.31 -13.66 -3.57
N ILE A 309 0.76 -12.39 -3.68
CA ILE A 309 0.14 -11.34 -4.48
C ILE A 309 1.11 -10.76 -5.51
N ASP A 310 0.95 -11.17 -6.77
CA ASP A 310 1.10 -10.24 -7.88
C ASP A 310 -0.28 -9.64 -8.20
N ALA A 311 -0.37 -8.55 -8.94
CA ALA A 311 -1.68 -7.94 -9.24
C ALA A 311 -2.70 -8.87 -9.95
N GLU A 312 -2.33 -10.09 -10.30
CA GLU A 312 -3.17 -11.11 -10.93
C GLU A 312 -3.60 -12.22 -9.96
N HIS A 313 -3.00 -12.31 -8.77
CA HIS A 313 -3.26 -13.35 -7.77
C HIS A 313 -3.32 -12.71 -6.38
N GLY A 314 -4.32 -13.02 -5.55
CA GLY A 314 -4.37 -12.47 -4.18
C GLY A 314 -5.78 -12.41 -3.60
N PRO A 315 -5.93 -12.42 -2.27
CA PRO A 315 -7.24 -12.22 -1.65
C PRO A 315 -7.88 -10.91 -2.16
N GLN A 316 -9.15 -11.02 -2.55
CA GLN A 316 -9.82 -9.97 -3.29
C GLN A 316 -10.10 -8.77 -2.39
N SER A 317 -9.47 -7.63 -2.71
CA SER A 317 -9.98 -6.33 -2.27
C SER A 317 -11.36 -6.10 -2.86
N THR A 318 -12.21 -5.33 -2.19
CA THR A 318 -13.49 -4.93 -2.81
C THR A 318 -13.21 -4.00 -3.99
N LYS A 319 -14.18 -3.87 -4.89
CA LYS A 319 -14.20 -2.73 -5.81
C LYS A 319 -14.38 -1.44 -5.00
N PRO A 320 -13.86 -0.29 -5.46
CA PRO A 320 -14.15 1.00 -4.85
C PRO A 320 -15.59 1.42 -5.15
N PHE A 321 -16.28 1.96 -4.14
CA PHE A 321 -17.66 2.45 -4.23
C PHE A 321 -17.80 3.84 -3.59
N TYR A 322 -18.68 4.68 -4.12
CA TYR A 322 -19.11 5.90 -3.46
C TYR A 322 -20.04 5.60 -2.28
N ALA A 323 -20.29 6.59 -1.42
CA ALA A 323 -21.16 6.42 -0.25
C ALA A 323 -22.58 5.92 -0.61
N ASN A 324 -23.08 6.31 -1.78
CA ASN A 324 -24.37 5.88 -2.34
C ASN A 324 -24.37 4.46 -2.95
N HIS A 325 -23.29 3.69 -2.77
CA HIS A 325 -23.07 2.33 -3.31
C HIS A 325 -22.90 2.28 -4.84
N GLU A 326 -22.78 3.42 -5.51
CA GLU A 326 -22.39 3.41 -6.92
C GLU A 326 -20.91 3.01 -7.03
N PRO A 327 -20.56 2.08 -7.94
CA PRO A 327 -19.16 1.73 -8.16
C PRO A 327 -18.40 2.95 -8.69
N LEU A 328 -17.12 3.04 -8.35
CA LEU A 328 -16.23 4.03 -8.95
C LEU A 328 -16.29 3.91 -10.48
N ASN A 329 -16.89 4.92 -11.12
CA ASN A 329 -17.03 4.96 -12.56
C ASN A 329 -15.91 5.83 -13.14
N ILE A 330 -14.85 5.15 -13.58
CA ILE A 330 -13.76 5.79 -14.30
C ILE A 330 -14.24 6.04 -15.73
N LYS A 331 -14.55 7.30 -16.06
CA LYS A 331 -14.96 7.73 -17.41
C LYS A 331 -13.77 7.80 -18.37
N HIS A 332 -12.88 6.81 -18.35
CA HIS A 332 -11.73 6.76 -19.24
C HIS A 332 -12.00 5.77 -20.37
N THR A 333 -11.87 6.23 -21.61
CA THR A 333 -12.02 5.31 -22.75
C THR A 333 -10.70 4.62 -23.04
N TRP A 334 -10.80 3.41 -23.58
CA TRP A 334 -9.65 2.67 -24.11
C TRP A 334 -8.86 3.47 -25.15
N THR A 335 -9.53 4.34 -25.91
CA THR A 335 -8.90 5.19 -26.94
C THR A 335 -7.96 6.22 -26.33
N ASP A 336 -8.38 6.84 -25.23
CA ASP A 336 -7.56 7.82 -24.51
C ASP A 336 -6.31 7.13 -23.95
N THR A 337 -6.47 5.94 -23.38
CA THR A 337 -5.37 5.10 -22.89
C THR A 337 -4.37 4.75 -24.00
N TRP A 338 -4.82 4.44 -25.22
CA TRP A 338 -3.94 4.10 -26.34
C TRP A 338 -3.11 5.28 -26.86
N HIS A 339 -3.70 6.46 -26.96
CA HIS A 339 -2.95 7.67 -27.31
C HIS A 339 -1.86 7.99 -26.28
N GLU A 340 -2.16 7.79 -24.99
CA GLU A 340 -1.20 8.01 -23.92
C GLU A 340 -0.02 7.04 -23.98
N ILE A 341 -0.24 5.77 -24.29
CA ILE A 341 0.87 4.80 -24.46
C ILE A 341 1.80 5.20 -25.60
N ILE A 342 1.21 5.63 -26.72
CA ILE A 342 1.97 6.09 -27.89
C ILE A 342 2.76 7.35 -27.52
N ASP A 343 2.13 8.28 -26.81
CA ASP A 343 2.77 9.50 -26.30
C ASP A 343 3.93 9.18 -25.35
N ILE A 344 3.74 8.25 -24.41
CA ILE A 344 4.77 7.75 -23.50
C ILE A 344 5.96 7.20 -24.31
N GLY A 345 5.72 6.28 -25.24
CA GLY A 345 6.78 5.67 -26.05
C GLY A 345 7.54 6.70 -26.89
N THR A 346 6.81 7.59 -27.58
CA THR A 346 7.41 8.61 -28.46
C THR A 346 8.20 9.64 -27.67
N SER A 347 7.67 10.07 -26.51
CA SER A 347 8.35 11.05 -25.63
C SER A 347 9.67 10.47 -25.11
N ILE A 348 9.66 9.22 -24.63
CA ILE A 348 10.88 8.57 -24.14
C ILE A 348 11.93 8.43 -25.25
N GLU A 349 11.55 7.96 -26.43
CA GLU A 349 12.49 7.85 -27.55
C GLU A 349 13.12 9.21 -27.89
N ALA A 350 12.32 10.28 -27.93
CA ALA A 350 12.82 11.63 -28.17
C ALA A 350 13.77 12.12 -27.06
N LEU A 351 13.50 11.79 -25.79
CA LEU A 351 14.34 12.18 -24.65
C LEU A 351 15.67 11.42 -24.57
N LEU A 352 15.72 10.21 -25.11
CA LEU A 352 16.93 9.37 -25.09
C LEU A 352 17.83 9.58 -26.31
N LEU A 353 17.31 10.22 -27.36
CA LEU A 353 18.03 10.56 -28.59
C LEU A 353 18.64 11.97 -28.57
N ASN A 354 18.20 12.83 -27.64
CA ASN A 354 18.76 14.16 -27.39
C ASN A 354 19.62 14.15 -26.12
#